data_AF-A0A1G3HGT0-F1
#
_entry.id   AF-A0A1G3HGT0-F1
#
_cell.length_a   1.000
_cell.length_b   1.000
_cell.length_c   1.000
_cell.angle_alpha   90.00
_cell.angle_beta   90.00
_cell.angle_gamma   90.00
#
_symmetry.space_group_name_H-M   'P 1'
#
loop_
_entity.id
_entity.type
_entity.pdbx_description
1 polymer ?
#
loop_
_entity_poly.entity_id
_entity_poly.type
_entity_poly.pdbx_seq_one_letter_code
_entity_poly.pdbx_strand_id
1 'polypeptide(L)' 'MAPSNISFLSSNGWDAHSAKAFGCRVVWCNRCGQDAERISNSLDGEIADLSALPALLGQSH' A
#
# COMPACT_ATOMS: atom_id res chain seq x y z
N MET A 1 -15.96 -1.73 11.05
CA MET A 1 -14.72 -2.49 10.76
C MET A 1 -13.54 -1.64 11.20
N ALA A 2 -12.53 -2.20 11.86
CA ALA A 2 -11.35 -1.42 12.25
C ALA A 2 -10.50 -1.07 11.01
N PRO A 3 -9.84 0.11 10.94
CA PRO A 3 -8.97 0.48 9.82
C PRO A 3 -7.89 -0.58 9.53
N SER A 4 -7.35 -1.21 10.57
CA SER A 4 -6.37 -2.29 10.48
C SER A 4 -6.86 -3.55 9.73
N ASN A 5 -8.17 -3.69 9.52
CA ASN A 5 -8.78 -4.79 8.78
C ASN A 5 -9.03 -4.44 7.30
N ILE A 6 -8.60 -3.26 6.85
CA ILE A 6 -8.73 -2.80 5.47
C ILE A 6 -7.35 -2.79 4.83
N SER A 7 -7.24 -3.45 3.66
CA SER A 7 -6.09 -3.30 2.77
C SER A 7 -6.35 -2.14 1.82
N PHE A 8 -5.70 -1.01 2.07
CA PHE A 8 -5.76 0.17 1.24
C PHE A 8 -4.66 0.12 0.18
N LEU A 9 -5.03 0.38 -1.07
CA LEU A 9 -4.12 0.43 -2.21
C LEU A 9 -4.22 1.80 -2.87
N SER A 10 -3.08 2.41 -3.14
CA SER A 10 -3.00 3.63 -3.94
C SER A 10 -1.77 3.61 -4.83
N SER A 11 -1.82 4.27 -5.98
CA SER A 11 -0.64 4.50 -6.81
C SER A 11 0.08 5.80 -6.49
N ASN A 12 -0.56 6.66 -5.69
CA ASN A 12 0.02 7.91 -5.24
C ASN A 12 0.67 7.68 -3.89
N GLY A 13 1.97 8.00 -3.76
CA GLY A 13 2.72 7.82 -2.52
C GLY A 13 2.06 8.57 -1.35
N TRP A 14 1.82 9.88 -1.50
CA TRP A 14 1.20 10.71 -0.47
C TRP A 14 -0.14 10.17 0.07
N ASP A 15 -0.96 9.56 -0.79
CA ASP A 15 -2.26 8.99 -0.43
C ASP A 15 -2.10 7.68 0.35
N ALA A 16 -1.15 6.84 -0.08
CA ALA A 16 -0.75 5.63 0.66
C ALA A 16 -0.24 5.99 2.07
N HIS A 17 0.65 6.98 2.18
CA HIS A 17 1.14 7.46 3.47
C HIS A 17 0.01 8.05 4.35
N SER A 18 -0.96 8.74 3.75
CA SER A 18 -2.13 9.27 4.46
C SER A 18 -3.01 8.15 5.03
N ALA A 19 -3.29 7.11 4.24
CA ALA A 19 -4.03 5.94 4.71
C ALA A 19 -3.28 5.17 5.82
N LYS A 20 -1.94 5.16 5.78
CA LYS A 20 -1.13 4.54 6.83
C LYS A 20 -1.22 5.32 8.13
N ALA A 21 -1.21 6.66 8.07
CA ALA A 21 -1.44 7.51 9.23
C ALA A 21 -2.84 7.34 9.83
N PHE A 22 -3.85 7.05 9.00
CA PHE A 22 -5.21 6.73 9.44
C PHE A 22 -5.32 5.36 10.15
N GLY A 23 -4.37 4.45 9.93
CA GLY A 23 -4.31 3.14 10.58
C GLY A 23 -4.74 1.96 9.69
N CYS A 24 -4.84 2.16 8.38
CA CYS A 24 -5.03 1.06 7.43
C CYS A 24 -3.78 0.20 7.29
N ARG A 25 -3.96 -1.03 6.78
CA ARG A 25 -2.87 -1.76 6.12
C ARG A 25 -2.73 -1.19 4.71
N VAL A 26 -1.53 -0.83 4.28
CA VAL A 26 -1.31 -0.08 3.05
C VAL A 26 -0.28 -0.75 2.17
N VAL A 27 -0.63 -0.92 0.89
CA VAL A 27 0.30 -1.30 -0.17
C VAL A 27 0.35 -0.20 -1.21
N TRP A 28 1.53 0.30 -1.52
CA TRP A 28 1.73 1.29 -2.58
C TRP A 28 1.94 0.61 -3.93
N CYS A 29 1.12 0.95 -4.92
CA CYS A 29 1.24 0.46 -6.29
C CYS A 29 2.06 1.45 -7.13
N ASN A 30 3.38 1.39 -7.01
CA ASN A 30 4.34 2.26 -7.68
C ASN A 30 4.65 1.80 -9.12
N ARG A 31 3.70 2.02 -10.04
CA ARG A 31 3.85 1.59 -11.44
C ARG A 31 4.99 2.25 -12.20
N CYS A 32 5.44 3.42 -11.74
CA CYS A 32 6.42 4.23 -12.44
C CYS A 32 7.79 4.25 -11.75
N GLY A 33 7.99 3.49 -10.66
CA GLY A 33 9.24 3.51 -9.90
C GLY A 33 9.57 4.91 -9.36
N GLN A 34 8.55 5.63 -8.89
CA GLN A 34 8.72 6.95 -8.28
C GLN A 34 9.58 6.84 -7.01
N ASP A 35 10.32 7.90 -6.70
CA ASP A 35 11.04 8.02 -5.45
C ASP A 35 10.08 7.97 -4.25
N ALA A 36 10.56 7.42 -3.14
CA ALA A 36 9.80 7.37 -1.90
C ALA A 36 9.49 8.79 -1.39
N GLU A 37 8.27 8.98 -0.87
CA GLU A 37 7.87 10.24 -0.24
C GLU A 37 8.73 10.50 1.01
N ARG A 38 8.96 11.78 1.32
CA ARG A 38 9.69 12.20 2.53
C ARG A 38 8.79 12.17 3.77
N ILE A 39 8.04 11.09 3.97
CA ILE A 39 7.07 10.92 5.05
C ILE A 39 7.50 9.73 5.92
N SER A 40 7.52 9.93 7.24
CA SER A 40 8.17 8.99 8.17
C SER A 40 7.45 7.66 8.40
N ASN A 41 6.19 7.49 7.97
CA ASN A 41 5.46 6.25 8.21
C ASN A 41 5.76 5.19 7.14
N SER A 42 6.24 4.03 7.57
CA SER A 42 6.52 2.90 6.68
C SER A 42 5.23 2.26 6.19
N LEU A 43 5.13 2.02 4.89
CA LEU A 43 4.01 1.27 4.28
C LEU A 43 4.18 -0.24 4.52
N ASP A 44 3.10 -1.02 4.42
CA ASP A 44 3.16 -2.48 4.63
C ASP A 44 3.72 -3.22 3.41
N GLY A 45 3.72 -2.60 2.24
CA GLY A 45 4.35 -3.14 1.05
C GLY A 45 4.35 -2.16 -0.13
N GLU A 46 5.13 -2.50 -1.14
CA GLU A 46 5.17 -1.82 -2.43
C GLU A 46 5.09 -2.86 -3.55
N ILE A 47 4.30 -2.58 -4.59
CA ILE A 47 4.14 -3.43 -5.77
C ILE A 47 4.23 -2.59 -7.04
N ALA A 48 4.81 -3.13 -8.11
CA ALA A 48 4.86 -2.46 -9.40
C ALA A 48 3.51 -2.48 -10.13
N ASP A 49 2.68 -3.51 -9.90
CA ASP A 49 1.38 -3.67 -10.55
C ASP A 49 0.45 -4.60 -9.74
N LEU A 50 -0.81 -4.70 -10.16
CA LEU A 50 -1.84 -5.43 -9.41
C LEU A 50 -1.71 -6.97 -9.49
N SER A 51 -0.90 -7.52 -10.39
CA SER A 51 -0.70 -8.98 -10.47
C SER A 51 0.00 -9.53 -9.22
N ALA A 52 0.74 -8.70 -8.48
CA ALA A 52 1.37 -9.06 -7.21
C ALA A 52 0.41 -9.06 -6.02
N LEU A 53 -0.80 -8.49 -6.17
CA LEU A 53 -1.75 -8.32 -5.06
C LEU A 53 -2.28 -9.64 -4.47
N PRO A 54 -2.64 -10.68 -5.25
CA PRO A 54 -3.15 -11.94 -4.70
C PRO A 54 -2.20 -12.57 -3.67
N ALA A 55 -0.89 -12.56 -3.96
CA ALA A 55 0.14 -13.07 -3.07
C ALA A 55 0.17 -12.32 -1.73
N LEU A 56 -0.03 -10.99 -1.74
CA LEU A 56 -0.07 -10.17 -0.53
C LEU A 56 -1.33 -10.38 0.32
N LEU A 57 -2.43 -10.79 -0.31
CA LEU A 57 -3.69 -11.09 0.37
C LEU A 57 -3.79 -12.55 0.84
N GLY A 58 -2.73 -13.36 0.64
CA GLY A 58 -2.76 -14.79 0.94
C GLY A 58 -3.67 -15.59 0.01
N GLN A 59 -4.06 -15.02 -1.14
CA GLN A 59 -4.84 -15.70 -2.16
C GLN A 59 -3.87 -16.32 -3.17
N SER A 60 -3.57 -17.59 -2.96
CA SER A 60 -2.81 -18.41 -3.90
C SER A 60 -3.83 -19.29 -4.65
N HIS A 61 -3.85 -19.21 -5.99
CA HIS A 61 -4.54 -20.18 -6.83
C HIS A 61 -3.70 -21.45 -6.98
#